data_AF-A0A3N5TX45-F1
#
_entry.id   AF-A0A3N5TX45-F1
#
_cell.length_a   1.000
_cell.length_b   1.000
_cell.length_c   1.000
_cell.angle_alpha   90.00
_cell.angle_beta   90.00
_cell.angle_gamma   90.00
#
_symmetry.space_group_name_H-M   'P 1'
#
loop_
_entity.id
_entity.type
_entity.pdbx_description
1 polymer ?
#
loop_
_entity_poly.entity_id
_entity_poly.type
_entity_poly.pdbx_seq_one_letter_code
_entity_poly.pdbx_strand_id
1 'polypeptide(L)'
;MAAERWATFDCYGTLIDWMGGIRDTLSDLWPEHDAELLLSAYHEIEPEVQRGRAVPYRQVLAESLERVAHREGLDLVDDERQALGDSLP
;
A
#
# COMPACT_ATOMS: atom_id res chain seq x y z
N MET A 1 29.86 11.48 32.41
CA MET A 1 28.95 10.38 32.01
C MET A 1 28.13 10.90 30.86
N ALA A 2 28.23 10.28 29.67
CA ALA A 2 27.34 10.66 28.57
C ALA A 2 25.92 10.22 28.95
N ALA A 3 24.95 11.13 28.88
CA ALA A 3 23.55 10.80 29.09
C ALA A 3 23.10 9.78 28.03
N GLU A 4 22.27 8.84 28.43
CA GLU A 4 21.67 7.86 27.52
C GLU A 4 20.80 8.60 26.49
N ARG A 5 21.05 8.36 25.20
CA ARG A 5 20.39 9.06 24.08
C ARG A 5 19.52 8.08 23.31
N TRP A 6 18.26 8.45 23.09
CA TRP A 6 17.29 7.65 22.34
C TRP A 6 16.77 8.42 21.13
N ALA A 7 16.33 7.69 20.11
CA ALA A 7 15.67 8.20 18.91
C ALA A 7 14.53 7.27 18.52
N THR A 8 13.45 7.85 17.98
CA THR A 8 12.30 7.13 17.43
C THR A 8 12.22 7.38 15.94
N PHE A 9 11.97 6.32 15.17
CA PHE A 9 11.80 6.39 13.73
C PHE A 9 10.45 5.81 13.37
N ASP A 10 9.84 6.40 12.36
CA ASP A 10 8.78 5.74 11.61
C ASP A 10 9.38 4.61 10.74
N CYS A 11 8.55 3.66 10.30
CA CYS A 11 8.99 2.55 9.44
C CYS A 11 8.76 2.84 7.96
N TYR A 12 7.52 3.08 7.53
CA TYR A 12 7.14 3.11 6.11
C TYR A 12 7.31 4.50 5.51
N GLY A 13 8.26 4.65 4.59
CA GLY A 13 8.68 5.95 4.06
C GLY A 13 9.85 6.59 4.81
N THR A 14 10.29 5.98 5.92
CA THR A 14 11.50 6.38 6.66
C THR A 14 12.59 5.30 6.59
N LEU A 15 12.26 4.06 6.95
CA LEU A 15 13.19 2.91 6.95
C LEU A 15 12.92 1.96 5.77
N ILE A 16 11.66 1.81 5.38
CA ILE A 16 11.21 0.94 4.30
C ILE A 16 10.74 1.80 3.13
N ASP A 17 11.20 1.47 1.91
CA ASP A 17 10.65 2.04 0.68
C ASP A 17 9.28 1.41 0.35
N TRP A 18 8.29 1.84 1.11
CA TRP A 18 6.91 1.41 0.96
C TRP A 18 6.31 1.88 -0.37
N MET A 19 6.64 3.10 -0.82
CA MET A 19 6.10 3.65 -2.06
C MET A 19 6.61 2.87 -3.28
N GLY A 20 7.90 2.51 -3.31
CA GLY A 20 8.46 1.61 -4.31
C GLY A 20 7.77 0.24 -4.30
N GLY A 21 7.63 -0.38 -3.14
CA GLY A 21 6.97 -1.69 -3.01
C GLY A 21 5.53 -1.71 -3.53
N ILE A 22 4.73 -0.69 -3.19
CA ILE A 22 3.36 -0.57 -3.69
C ILE A 22 3.34 -0.36 -5.21
N ARG A 23 4.15 0.57 -5.74
CA ARG A 23 4.20 0.85 -7.18
C ARG A 23 4.61 -0.38 -7.99
N ASP A 24 5.64 -1.09 -7.56
CA ASP A 24 6.14 -2.26 -8.25
C ASP A 24 5.08 -3.39 -8.25
N THR A 25 4.38 -3.57 -7.12
CA THR A 25 3.26 -4.53 -7.04
C THR A 25 2.13 -4.19 -8.02
N LEU A 26 1.76 -2.90 -8.12
CA LEU A 26 0.72 -2.45 -9.06
C LEU A 26 1.15 -2.67 -10.51
N SER A 27 2.43 -2.43 -10.82
CA SER A 27 3.00 -2.70 -12.15
C SER A 27 3.01 -4.19 -12.49
N ASP A 28 3.24 -5.06 -11.50
CA ASP A 28 3.25 -6.52 -11.71
C ASP A 28 1.84 -7.07 -11.94
N LEU A 29 0.84 -6.56 -11.19
CA LEU A 29 -0.56 -6.95 -11.34
C LEU A 29 -1.16 -6.50 -12.68
N TRP A 30 -0.82 -5.27 -13.12
CA TRP A 30 -1.38 -4.69 -14.34
C TRP A 30 -0.30 -4.05 -15.24
N PRO A 31 0.54 -4.85 -15.92
CA PRO A 31 1.70 -4.35 -16.68
C PRO A 31 1.37 -3.41 -17.84
N GLU A 32 0.15 -3.50 -18.37
CA GLU A 32 -0.32 -2.66 -19.49
C GLU A 32 -0.92 -1.31 -19.01
N HIS A 33 -1.00 -1.08 -17.69
CA HIS A 33 -1.53 0.14 -17.09
C HIS A 33 -0.42 1.03 -16.52
N ASP A 34 -0.67 2.33 -16.46
CA ASP A 34 0.27 3.30 -15.91
C ASP A 34 0.34 3.17 -14.38
N ALA A 35 1.44 2.61 -13.88
CA ALA A 35 1.66 2.38 -12.46
C ALA A 35 1.61 3.67 -11.63
N GLU A 36 1.97 4.83 -12.18
CA GLU A 36 1.90 6.11 -11.45
C GLU A 36 0.45 6.58 -11.29
N LEU A 37 -0.40 6.35 -12.29
CA LEU A 37 -1.84 6.61 -12.17
C LEU A 37 -2.48 5.68 -11.13
N LEU A 38 -2.11 4.39 -11.14
CA LEU A 38 -2.60 3.43 -10.13
C LEU A 38 -2.13 3.80 -8.72
N LEU A 39 -0.87 4.20 -8.56
CA LEU A 39 -0.33 4.65 -7.28
C LEU A 39 -1.03 5.92 -6.79
N SER A 40 -1.32 6.87 -7.68
CA SER A 40 -2.10 8.07 -7.36
C SER A 40 -3.50 7.72 -6.89
N ALA A 41 -4.20 6.81 -7.59
CA ALA A 41 -5.52 6.34 -7.18
C ALA A 41 -5.48 5.65 -5.82
N TYR A 42 -4.45 4.84 -5.57
CA TYR A 42 -4.22 4.20 -4.27
C TYR A 42 -4.04 5.23 -3.14
N HIS A 43 -3.25 6.28 -3.34
CA HIS A 43 -3.04 7.34 -2.35
C HIS A 43 -4.31 8.13 -2.01
N GLU A 44 -5.26 8.23 -2.95
CA GLU A 44 -6.57 8.82 -2.68
C GLU A 44 -7.48 7.88 -1.89
N ILE A 45 -7.45 6.58 -2.22
CA ILE A 45 -8.38 5.56 -1.68
C ILE A 45 -7.98 5.08 -0.29
N GLU A 46 -6.71 4.75 -0.07
CA GLU A 46 -6.23 4.12 1.18
C GLU A 46 -6.62 4.92 2.44
N PRO A 47 -6.43 6.26 2.47
CA PRO A 47 -6.81 7.05 3.64
C PRO A 47 -8.31 7.04 3.91
N GLU A 48 -9.14 6.89 2.88
CA GLU A 48 -10.60 6.75 3.04
C GLU A 48 -10.96 5.38 3.59
N VAL A 49 -10.28 4.34 3.13
CA VAL A 49 -10.44 2.97 3.64
C VAL A 49 -10.04 2.90 5.10
N GLN A 50 -8.94 3.55 5.52
CA GLN A 50 -8.43 3.49 6.89
C GLN A 50 -9.24 4.34 7.88
N ARG A 51 -9.82 5.46 7.42
CA ARG A 51 -10.37 6.51 8.29
C ARG A 51 -11.34 5.97 9.36
N GLY A 52 -11.01 6.20 10.63
CA GLY A 52 -11.87 5.90 11.76
C GLY A 52 -12.01 4.40 12.09
N ARG A 53 -11.15 3.54 11.53
CA ARG A 53 -11.17 2.08 11.75
C ARG A 53 -9.95 1.63 12.53
N ALA A 54 -10.13 0.59 13.35
CA ALA A 54 -9.05 -0.10 14.05
C ALA A 54 -8.95 -1.54 13.54
N VAL A 55 -8.50 -1.69 12.29
CA VAL A 55 -8.29 -2.97 11.61
C VAL A 55 -6.81 -3.17 11.29
N PRO A 56 -6.35 -4.42 11.09
CA PRO A 56 -4.98 -4.67 10.65
C PRO A 56 -4.67 -3.93 9.35
N TYR A 57 -3.47 -3.36 9.23
CA TYR A 57 -3.07 -2.61 8.03
C TYR A 57 -3.13 -3.45 6.76
N ARG A 58 -2.78 -4.74 6.83
CA ARG A 58 -2.95 -5.68 5.71
C ARG A 58 -4.39 -5.74 5.17
N GLN A 59 -5.39 -5.60 6.04
CA GLN A 59 -6.79 -5.55 5.62
C GLN A 59 -7.11 -4.23 4.91
N VAL A 60 -6.54 -3.11 5.37
CA VAL A 60 -6.66 -1.80 4.69
C VAL A 60 -6.05 -1.87 3.29
N LEU A 61 -4.88 -2.49 3.15
CA LEU A 61 -4.18 -2.66 1.88
C LEU A 61 -4.99 -3.51 0.89
N ALA A 62 -5.51 -4.65 1.34
CA ALA A 62 -6.34 -5.52 0.49
C ALA A 62 -7.61 -4.82 0.00
N GLU A 63 -8.33 -4.15 0.91
CA GLU A 63 -9.55 -3.41 0.55
C GLU A 63 -9.24 -2.20 -0.36
N SER A 64 -8.08 -1.56 -0.18
CA SER A 64 -7.63 -0.46 -1.04
C SER A 64 -7.30 -0.96 -2.45
N LEU A 65 -6.63 -2.11 -2.57
CA LEU A 65 -6.32 -2.75 -3.86
C LEU A 65 -7.60 -3.10 -4.63
N GLU A 66 -8.58 -3.71 -3.96
CA GLU A 66 -9.89 -4.02 -4.55
C GLU A 66 -10.59 -2.76 -5.08
N ARG A 67 -10.55 -1.67 -4.33
CA ARG A 67 -11.15 -0.39 -4.74
C ARG A 67 -10.41 0.30 -5.87
N VAL A 68 -9.07 0.20 -5.92
CA VAL A 68 -8.26 0.69 -7.05
C VAL A 68 -8.63 -0.09 -8.32
N ALA A 69 -8.65 -1.42 -8.24
CA ALA A 69 -9.03 -2.27 -9.37
C ALA A 69 -10.43 -1.91 -9.89
N HIS A 70 -11.41 -1.79 -8.98
CA HIS A 70 -12.77 -1.40 -9.36
C HIS A 70 -12.85 0.00 -9.98
N ARG A 71 -12.14 0.99 -9.44
CA ARG A 71 -12.14 2.37 -9.95
C ARG A 71 -11.58 2.45 -11.38
N GLU A 72 -10.51 1.72 -11.63
CA GLU A 72 -9.79 1.76 -12.91
C GLU A 72 -10.29 0.70 -13.92
N GLY A 73 -11.29 -0.11 -13.53
CA GLY A 73 -11.91 -1.11 -14.41
C GLY A 73 -11.02 -2.33 -14.66
N LEU A 74 -10.20 -2.70 -13.68
CA LEU A 74 -9.23 -3.78 -13.75
C LEU A 74 -9.76 -5.05 -13.09
N ASP A 75 -9.40 -6.20 -13.67
CA ASP A 75 -9.64 -7.49 -13.07
C ASP A 75 -8.60 -7.76 -11.98
N LEU A 76 -9.06 -8.17 -10.79
CA LEU A 76 -8.24 -8.63 -9.67
C LEU A 76 -8.74 -10.00 -9.26
N VAL A 77 -7.89 -11.03 -9.32
CA VAL A 77 -8.30 -12.37 -8.87
C VAL A 77 -8.19 -12.49 -7.35
N ASP A 78 -8.97 -13.41 -6.76
CA ASP A 78 -9.07 -13.52 -5.29
C ASP A 78 -7.73 -13.80 -4.61
N ASP A 79 -6.85 -14.58 -5.24
CA ASP A 79 -5.52 -14.92 -4.71
C ASP A 79 -4.56 -13.72 -4.69
N GLU A 80 -4.83 -12.66 -5.45
CA GLU A 80 -3.99 -11.46 -5.55
C GLU A 80 -4.42 -10.35 -4.57
N ARG A 81 -5.56 -10.51 -3.88
CA ARG A 81 -6.09 -9.50 -2.95
C ARG A 81 -5.09 -9.09 -1.86
N GLN A 82 -4.16 -9.97 -1.50
CA GLN A 82 -3.15 -9.71 -0.47
C GLN A 82 -1.83 -9.15 -1.02
N ALA A 83 -1.69 -8.97 -2.34
CA ALA A 83 -0.42 -8.60 -2.98
C ALA A 83 0.24 -7.36 -2.36
N LEU A 84 -0.53 -6.28 -2.12
CA LEU A 84 0.00 -5.07 -1.45
C LEU A 84 0.43 -5.32 0.00
N GLY A 85 -0.25 -6.23 0.71
CA GLY A 85 0.10 -6.60 2.08
C GLY A 85 1.34 -7.49 2.17
N ASP A 86 1.63 -8.25 1.12
CA ASP A 86 2.76 -9.17 1.03
C ASP A 86 4.03 -8.53 0.44
N SER A 87 3.89 -7.40 -0.26
CA SER A 87 5.04 -6.62 -0.75
C SER A 87 5.76 -5.83 0.35
N LEU A 88 5.19 -5.78 1.56
CA LEU A 88 5.75 -5.08 2.70
C LEU A 88 6.29 -6.07 3.75
N PRO A 89 7.48 -5.79 4.33
CA PRO A 89 8.08 -6.62 5.37
C PRO A 89 7.29 -6.58 6.69
#